data_AF-A0AAU3CCE5-F1
#
_entry.id   AF-A0AAU3CCE5-F1
#
_cell.length_a   1.000
_cell.length_b   1.000
_cell.length_c   1.000
_cell.angle_alpha   90.00
_cell.angle_beta   90.00
_cell.angle_gamma   90.00
#
_symmetry.space_group_name_H-M   'P 1'
#
loop_
_entity.id
_entity.type
_entity.pdbx_description
1 polymer ?
#
loop_
_entity_poly.entity_id
_entity_poly.type
_entity_poly.pdbx_seq_one_letter_code
_entity_poly.pdbx_strand_id
1 'polypeptide(L)' 'MVAPYTGGDILFGRALVRHRLAARYEMGARFHVQPGSQPIPADRDILLVVRADGQLAPVTGNQTITPLPGDTAVLMGSV' A
#
# COMPACT_ATOMS: atom_id res chain seq x y z
N MET A 1 -0.42 -2.77 -21.02
CA MET A 1 -0.37 -3.47 -19.71
C MET A 1 0.91 -3.02 -19.02
N VAL A 2 0.83 -2.30 -17.89
CA VAL A 2 2.00 -1.85 -17.14
C VAL A 2 1.93 -2.48 -15.75
N ALA A 3 2.92 -3.32 -15.43
CA ALA A 3 3.26 -3.62 -14.05
C ALA A 3 4.45 -2.71 -13.70
N PRO A 4 4.38 -1.91 -12.62
CA PRO A 4 5.52 -1.11 -12.20
C PRO A 4 6.57 -2.07 -11.63
N TYR A 5 7.59 -2.35 -12.43
CA TYR A 5 8.85 -2.91 -11.98
C TYR A 5 9.69 -1.76 -11.42
N THR A 6 9.64 -1.56 -10.11
CA THR A 6 10.65 -0.76 -9.41
C THR A 6 11.78 -1.71 -9.11
N GLY A 7 12.98 -1.39 -9.59
CA GLY A 7 14.11 -2.31 -9.68
C GLY A 7 14.37 -3.10 -8.38
N GLY A 8 14.52 -4.42 -8.53
CA GLY A 8 15.11 -5.31 -7.52
C GLY A 8 14.17 -5.81 -6.43
N ASP A 9 13.28 -4.97 -5.89
CA ASP A 9 12.45 -5.31 -4.74
C ASP A 9 10.95 -5.29 -5.04
N ILE A 10 10.25 -6.34 -4.65
CA ILE A 10 8.81 -6.46 -4.89
C ILE A 10 8.09 -5.43 -4.00
N LEU A 11 7.50 -4.40 -4.62
CA LEU A 11 6.76 -3.34 -3.92
C LEU A 11 5.62 -3.85 -3.04
N PHE A 12 5.11 -5.03 -3.38
CA PHE A 12 4.06 -5.73 -2.66
C PHE A 12 4.65 -7.04 -2.13
N GLY A 13 4.58 -7.31 -0.82
CA GLY A 13 5.04 -8.59 -0.29
C GLY A 13 4.45 -9.78 -1.04
N ARG A 14 5.10 -10.95 -0.98
CA ARG A 14 4.63 -12.22 -1.63
C ARG A 14 3.17 -12.58 -1.33
N ALA A 15 2.54 -11.99 -0.32
CA ALA A 15 1.12 -12.16 0.03
C ALA A 15 0.16 -11.11 -0.60
N LEU A 16 0.65 -9.99 -1.12
CA LEU A 16 -0.10 -8.95 -1.85
C LEU A 16 0.07 -9.14 -3.37
N VAL A 17 -0.12 -10.38 -3.79
CA VAL A 17 -0.09 -10.78 -5.19
C VAL A 17 -1.21 -10.05 -5.94
N ARG A 18 -0.92 -9.56 -7.15
CA ARG A 18 -1.86 -8.93 -8.10
C ARG A 18 -3.28 -9.52 -8.07
N HIS A 19 -3.40 -10.84 -7.90
CA HIS A 19 -4.67 -11.56 -7.81
C HIS A 19 -5.53 -11.16 -6.59
N ARG A 20 -4.93 -10.97 -5.40
CA ARG A 20 -5.67 -10.53 -4.20
C ARG A 20 -6.13 -9.08 -4.30
N LEU A 21 -5.30 -8.20 -4.87
CA LEU A 21 -5.69 -6.80 -5.12
C LEU A 21 -6.82 -6.71 -6.14
N ALA A 22 -6.73 -7.48 -7.23
CA ALA A 22 -7.79 -7.55 -8.24
C ALA A 22 -9.11 -8.06 -7.64
N ALA A 23 -9.07 -9.15 -6.87
CA ALA A 23 -10.26 -9.71 -6.23
C ALA A 23 -10.93 -8.71 -5.27
N ARG A 24 -10.15 -8.00 -4.45
CA ARG A 24 -10.71 -6.97 -3.55
C ARG A 24 -11.27 -5.78 -4.31
N TYR A 25 -10.63 -5.37 -5.40
CA TYR A 25 -11.14 -4.31 -6.26
C TYR A 25 -12.47 -4.69 -6.94
N GLU A 26 -12.59 -5.93 -7.39
CA GLU A 26 -13.83 -6.52 -7.92
C GLU A 26 -14.92 -6.59 -6.84
N MET A 27 -14.55 -6.85 -5.59
CA MET A 27 -15.44 -6.78 -4.42
C MET A 27 -15.80 -5.35 -3.99
N GLY A 28 -15.36 -4.33 -4.73
CA GLY A 28 -15.71 -2.93 -4.48
C GLY A 28 -14.71 -2.15 -3.64
N ALA A 29 -13.60 -2.76 -3.20
CA ALA A 29 -12.53 -2.02 -2.55
C ALA A 29 -11.91 -1.00 -3.52
N ARG A 30 -11.48 0.14 -2.98
CA ARG A 30 -10.85 1.22 -3.73
C ARG A 30 -9.52 1.60 -3.10
N PHE A 31 -8.72 2.30 -3.90
CA PHE A 31 -7.46 2.86 -3.45
C PHE A 31 -7.71 4.20 -2.76
N HIS A 32 -7.10 4.38 -1.59
CA HIS A 32 -7.14 5.63 -0.84
C HIS A 32 -5.70 6.11 -0.64
N VAL A 33 -5.50 7.42 -0.76
CA VAL A 33 -4.21 8.06 -0.49
C VAL A 33 -4.41 9.03 0.66
N GLN A 34 -3.64 8.87 1.73
CA GLN A 34 -3.73 9.77 2.88
C GLN A 34 -2.35 10.12 3.45
N PRO A 35 -2.20 11.29 4.08
CA PRO A 35 -0.99 11.64 4.82
C PRO A 35 -0.68 10.61 5.90
N GLY A 36 0.60 10.30 6.11
CA GLY A 36 1.06 9.38 7.15
C GLY A 36 0.84 9.90 8.58
N SER A 37 0.51 11.19 8.72
CA SER A 37 0.05 11.78 9.98
C SER A 37 -1.40 11.42 10.33
N GLN A 38 -2.18 10.89 9.38
CA GLN A 38 -3.56 10.48 9.63
C GLN A 38 -3.59 9.02 10.12
N PRO A 39 -4.35 8.71 11.18
CA PRO A 39 -4.52 7.35 11.63
C PRO A 39 -5.13 6.50 10.50
N ILE A 40 -4.66 5.26 10.39
CA ILE A 40 -5.17 4.33 9.39
C ILE A 40 -6.43 3.67 9.96
N PRO A 41 -7.58 3.78 9.26
CA PRO A 41 -8.80 3.08 9.63
C PRO A 41 -8.59 1.56 9.66
N ALA A 42 -9.22 0.88 10.63
CA ALA A 42 -9.04 -0.57 10.83
C ALA A 42 -9.58 -1.43 9.67
N ASP A 43 -10.46 -0.87 8.84
CA ASP A 43 -11.03 -1.47 7.63
C ASP A 43 -10.14 -1.29 6.38
N ARG A 44 -8.98 -0.64 6.53
CA ARG A 44 -8.05 -0.34 5.43
C ARG A 44 -6.72 -1.03 5.63
N ASP A 45 -6.22 -1.64 4.55
CA ASP A 45 -4.89 -2.25 4.52
C ASP A 45 -3.90 -1.32 3.83
N ILE A 46 -2.71 -1.18 4.43
CA ILE A 46 -1.60 -0.43 3.82
C ILE A 46 -0.99 -1.30 2.72
N LEU A 47 -0.89 -0.71 1.53
CA LEU A 47 -0.27 -1.37 0.38
C LEU A 47 1.20 -0.97 0.23
N LEU A 48 1.46 0.33 0.34
CA LEU A 48 2.80 0.92 0.29
C LEU A 48 2.79 2.27 1.00
N VAL A 49 3.97 2.72 1.39
CA VAL A 49 4.17 4.07 1.92
C VAL A 49 5.22 4.78 1.05
N VAL A 50 4.89 5.97 0.57
CA VAL A 50 5.85 6.89 -0.01
C VAL A 50 6.45 7.67 1.15
N ARG A 51 7.75 7.50 1.38
CA ARG A 51 8.48 8.20 2.42
C ARG A 51 8.65 9.68 2.07
N ALA A 52 8.85 10.53 3.07
CA ALA A 52 9.10 11.96 2.87
C ALA A 52 10.29 12.27 1.94
N ASP A 53 11.27 11.36 1.85
CA ASP A 53 12.43 11.43 0.95
C ASP A 53 12.14 10.94 -0.48
N GLY A 54 10.88 10.59 -0.78
CA GLY A 54 10.44 10.09 -2.08
C GLY A 54 10.69 8.59 -2.30
N GLN A 55 11.23 7.86 -1.33
CA GLN A 55 11.43 6.42 -1.44
C GLN A 55 10.12 5.65 -1.26
N LEU A 56 9.98 4.54 -1.99
CA LEU A 56 8.86 3.61 -1.81
C LEU A 56 9.22 2.57 -0.78
N ALA A 57 8.46 2.53 0.33
CA ALA A 57 8.59 1.51 1.35
C ALA A 57 7.52 0.42 1.15
N PRO A 58 7.92 -0.81 0.76
CA PRO A 58 7.00 -1.89 0.47
C PRO A 58 6.48 -2.56 1.73
N VAL A 59 5.15 -2.75 1.83
CA VAL A 59 4.57 -3.57 2.91
C VAL A 59 4.78 -5.04 2.54
N THR A 60 5.96 -5.57 2.87
CA THR A 60 6.22 -7.00 2.75
C THR A 60 5.62 -7.72 3.95
N GLY A 61 5.06 -8.92 3.76
CA GLY A 61 4.21 -9.59 4.77
C GLY A 61 4.85 -9.90 6.12
N ASN A 62 6.14 -9.60 6.29
CA ASN A 62 6.88 -9.74 7.55
C ASN A 62 7.13 -8.40 8.26
N GLN A 63 6.78 -7.26 7.65
CA GLN A 63 7.06 -5.93 8.18
C GLN A 63 5.78 -5.10 8.23
N THR A 64 5.31 -4.81 9.44
CA THR A 64 4.28 -3.79 9.66
C THR A 64 4.92 -2.42 9.43
N ILE A 65 4.50 -1.73 8.36
CA ILE A 65 4.93 -0.35 8.11
C ILE A 65 3.97 0.59 8.81
N THR A 66 4.49 1.40 9.73
CA THR A 66 3.76 2.55 10.27
C THR A 66 4.18 3.81 9.49
N PRO A 67 3.24 4.48 8.80
CA PRO A 67 3.52 5.77 8.17
C PRO A 67 3.89 6.82 9.23
N LEU A 68 4.85 7.68 8.91
CA LEU A 68 5.26 8.79 9.76
C LEU A 68 4.70 10.12 9.25
N PRO A 69 4.69 11.18 10.08
CA PRO A 69 4.42 12.53 9.59
C PRO A 69 5.38 12.90 8.44
N GLY A 70 4.82 13.33 7.31
CA GLY A 70 5.56 13.61 6.08
C GLY A 70 5.54 12.47 5.06
N ASP A 71 5.18 11.26 5.48
CA ASP A 71 4.94 10.16 4.56
C ASP A 71 3.56 10.30 3.89
N THR A 72 3.37 9.56 2.80
CA THR A 72 2.07 9.34 2.17
C THR A 72 1.77 7.84 2.16
N ALA A 73 0.66 7.46 2.78
CA ALA A 73 0.20 6.08 2.81
C ALA A 73 -0.78 5.81 1.65
N VAL A 74 -0.54 4.74 0.91
CA VAL A 74 -1.49 4.20 -0.08
C VAL A 74 -2.17 2.99 0.53
N LEU A 75 -3.49 3.09 0.65
CA LEU A 75 -4.34 2.13 1.33
C LEU A 75 -5.33 1.51 0.36
N MET A 76 -5.87 0.35 0.73
CA MET A 76 -7.04 -0.26 0.09
C MET A 76 -8.08 -0.64 1.13
N GLY A 77 -9.32 -0.23 0.89
CA GLY A 77 -10.47 -0.55 1.73
C GLY A 77 -11.77 -0.32 0.97
N SER A 78 -12.90 -0.61 1.61
CA SER A 78 -14.21 -0.30 1.05
C SER A 78 -14.45 1.22 1.05
N VAL A 79 -15.33 1.67 0.15
CA VAL A 79 -15.78 3.07 0.07
C VAL A 79 -16.66 3.46 1.25
#